data_AF-A0A944KFE9-F1
#
_entry.id   AF-A0A944KFE9-F1
#
_cell.length_a   1.000
_cell.length_b   1.000
_cell.length_c   1.000
_cell.angle_alpha   90.00
_cell.angle_beta   90.00
_cell.angle_gamma   90.00
#
_symmetry.space_group_name_H-M   'P 1'
#
loop_
_entity.id
_entity.type
_entity.pdbx_description
1 polymer ?
#
loop_
_entity_poly.entity_id
_entity_poly.type
_entity_poly.pdbx_seq_one_letter_code
_entity_poly.pdbx_strand_id
1 'polypeptide(L)'
;MPLSPEEPQIHESAQGPRVTPATGRPASTPRPVPGPRTAATPRPGRPVPGPGPVRPAPAAQRSHTPGGRSPSPRQENRSAPPQTQLIPAPTGGALDAADEAVDVLLDSGRAPGDILVLTTGEQHPWAAHELSFGEAAYWAQHDARDDVFYAAAAVAERAAARPVVVVAVNGEGAEGDDALNRALAFAKARAGALLIVCGDPQRVNAVLGAAV
;
A
#
# COMPACT_ATOMS: atom_id res chain seq x y z
N MET A 1 1.61 64.51 36.68
CA MET A 1 3.05 64.14 36.74
C MET A 1 3.17 62.93 37.67
N PRO A 2 3.83 61.81 37.33
CA PRO A 2 3.77 60.93 36.13
C PRO A 2 3.33 59.47 36.52
N LEU A 3 2.63 58.70 35.67
CA LEU A 3 3.05 57.67 34.65
C LEU A 3 3.44 56.26 35.18
N SER A 4 2.51 55.30 34.97
CA SER A 4 2.64 53.96 34.32
C SER A 4 3.59 52.85 34.87
N PRO A 5 3.28 51.56 34.59
CA PRO A 5 3.77 50.39 35.31
C PRO A 5 5.12 49.84 34.80
N GLU A 6 5.81 49.13 35.69
CA GLU A 6 7.10 48.48 35.47
C GLU A 6 6.96 47.20 34.64
N GLU A 7 7.40 47.27 33.38
CA GLU A 7 7.53 46.15 32.46
C GLU A 7 8.95 45.57 32.59
N PRO A 8 9.14 44.25 32.77
CA PRO A 8 10.48 43.68 32.91
C PRO A 8 11.22 43.69 31.57
N GLN A 9 12.38 44.34 31.57
CA GLN A 9 13.27 44.50 30.43
C GLN A 9 13.76 43.14 29.90
N ILE A 10 13.31 42.78 28.69
CA ILE A 10 13.96 41.78 27.84
C ILE A 10 15.32 42.31 27.39
N HIS A 11 16.40 41.66 27.83
CA HIS A 11 17.74 41.96 27.36
C HIS A 11 17.91 41.42 25.93
N GLU A 12 17.83 42.34 24.96
CA GLU A 12 18.30 42.15 23.60
C GLU A 12 19.83 42.04 23.63
N SER A 13 20.36 40.83 23.59
CA SER A 13 21.77 40.58 23.27
C SER A 13 21.87 40.24 21.78
N ALA A 14 22.08 41.27 20.97
CA ALA A 14 22.47 41.13 19.57
C ALA A 14 24.00 41.06 19.44
N GLN A 15 24.45 40.38 18.37
CA GLN A 15 25.82 40.29 17.80
C GLN A 15 26.73 39.24 18.46
N GLY A 16 27.32 38.27 17.76
CA GLY A 16 27.51 38.07 16.32
C GLY A 16 28.32 36.78 16.08
N PRO A 17 28.79 36.52 14.85
CA PRO A 17 28.93 35.18 14.29
C PRO A 17 30.31 34.55 14.51
N ARG A 18 30.37 33.22 14.62
CA ARG A 18 31.59 32.46 14.31
C ARG A 18 31.25 31.14 13.63
N VAL A 19 31.28 31.17 12.30
CA VAL A 19 31.32 29.99 11.44
C VAL A 19 32.75 29.46 11.47
N THR A 20 32.92 28.22 11.94
CA THR A 20 34.14 27.44 11.75
C THR A 20 34.03 26.67 10.42
N PRO A 21 34.93 26.85 9.44
CA PRO A 21 34.96 25.95 8.29
C PRO A 21 35.67 24.65 8.68
N ALA A 22 34.95 23.54 8.66
CA ALA A 22 35.53 22.22 8.73
C ALA A 22 36.04 21.80 7.34
N THR A 23 37.32 21.49 7.30
CA THR A 23 38.08 20.98 6.16
C THR A 23 37.56 19.63 5.64
N GLY A 24 37.34 19.56 4.33
CA GLY A 24 37.72 18.39 3.52
C GLY A 24 36.69 17.27 3.38
N ARG A 25 35.86 17.35 2.34
CA ARG A 25 35.33 16.15 1.65
C ARG A 25 35.61 16.29 0.15
N PRO A 26 36.22 15.29 -0.50
CA PRO A 26 36.55 15.39 -1.92
C PRO A 26 35.28 15.45 -2.77
N ALA A 27 35.30 16.35 -3.75
CA ALA A 27 34.24 16.57 -4.72
C ALA A 27 33.93 15.27 -5.48
N SER A 28 32.66 14.85 -5.44
CA SER A 28 32.15 13.79 -6.32
C SER A 28 32.11 14.34 -7.74
N THR A 29 32.97 13.82 -8.60
CA THR A 29 32.99 14.12 -10.03
C THR A 29 31.64 13.67 -10.63
N PRO A 30 30.90 14.51 -11.35
CA PRO A 30 29.67 14.08 -12.00
C PRO A 30 30.02 13.06 -13.10
N ARG A 31 29.43 11.86 -13.03
CA ARG A 31 29.55 10.86 -14.10
C ARG A 31 28.93 11.42 -15.39
N PRO A 32 29.52 11.16 -16.57
CA PRO A 32 28.90 11.50 -17.84
C PRO A 32 27.58 10.74 -18.00
N VAL A 33 26.49 11.46 -18.22
CA VAL A 33 25.21 10.89 -18.63
C VAL A 33 25.36 10.32 -20.06
N PRO A 34 25.03 9.03 -20.29
CA PRO A 34 24.93 8.49 -21.65
C PRO A 34 23.81 9.22 -22.40
N GLY A 35 24.18 9.90 -23.49
CA GLY A 35 23.25 10.62 -24.34
C GLY A 35 22.16 9.72 -24.96
N PRO A 36 21.07 10.34 -25.47
CA PRO A 36 19.96 9.61 -26.05
C PRO A 36 20.41 8.84 -27.30
N ARG A 37 20.19 7.51 -27.29
CA ARG A 37 20.37 6.69 -28.49
C ARG A 37 19.25 7.02 -29.47
N THR A 38 19.62 7.62 -30.59
CA THR A 38 18.79 7.78 -31.79
C THR A 38 18.45 6.40 -32.33
N ALA A 39 17.25 5.90 -32.06
CA ALA A 39 16.72 4.73 -32.76
C ALA A 39 16.18 5.19 -34.11
N ALA A 40 16.91 4.82 -35.17
CA ALA A 40 16.49 5.01 -36.55
C ALA A 40 15.22 4.22 -36.85
N THR A 41 14.26 4.89 -37.48
CA THR A 41 13.10 4.30 -38.15
C THR A 41 13.53 3.50 -39.38
N PRO A 42 12.91 2.34 -39.65
CA PRO A 42 12.58 1.97 -41.03
C PRO A 42 11.10 2.20 -41.32
N ARG A 43 10.84 3.08 -42.30
CA ARG A 43 9.56 3.28 -42.98
C ARG A 43 9.39 2.21 -44.09
N PRO A 44 8.30 2.19 -44.89
CA PRO A 44 7.37 1.08 -45.00
C PRO A 44 7.41 0.37 -46.37
N GLY A 45 7.24 -0.95 -46.40
CA GLY A 45 6.99 -1.69 -47.64
C GLY A 45 5.50 -1.77 -47.95
N ARG A 46 5.05 -0.99 -48.93
CA ARG A 46 3.67 -0.88 -49.44
C ARG A 46 3.33 -2.06 -50.42
N PRO A 47 2.04 -2.42 -50.60
CA PRO A 47 1.58 -3.62 -51.30
C PRO A 47 1.11 -3.34 -52.73
N VAL A 48 1.01 -4.37 -53.59
CA VAL A 48 0.13 -4.37 -54.79
C VAL A 48 -0.02 -5.78 -55.43
N PRO A 49 -0.94 -6.03 -56.41
CA PRO A 49 -2.13 -6.88 -56.22
C PRO A 49 -2.30 -8.00 -57.29
N GLY A 50 -3.36 -8.81 -57.19
CA GLY A 50 -3.78 -9.64 -58.33
C GLY A 50 -4.93 -10.61 -58.03
N PRO A 51 -6.03 -10.61 -58.81
CA PRO A 51 -7.32 -11.20 -58.41
C PRO A 51 -7.56 -12.62 -58.96
N GLY A 52 -8.38 -13.41 -58.26
CA GLY A 52 -8.92 -14.68 -58.78
C GLY A 52 -10.17 -15.10 -58.00
N PRO A 53 -11.29 -15.47 -58.66
CA PRO A 53 -12.62 -15.41 -58.05
C PRO A 53 -13.09 -16.71 -57.38
N VAL A 54 -14.05 -16.48 -56.48
CA VAL A 54 -14.94 -17.38 -55.73
C VAL A 54 -15.49 -18.58 -56.50
N ARG A 55 -15.53 -19.74 -55.83
CA ARG A 55 -16.51 -20.80 -56.10
C ARG A 55 -16.95 -21.49 -54.79
N PRO A 56 -18.25 -21.71 -54.56
CA PRO A 56 -18.78 -22.17 -53.27
C PRO A 56 -18.68 -23.70 -53.08
N ALA A 57 -18.54 -24.10 -51.81
CA ALA A 57 -18.79 -25.46 -51.30
C ALA A 57 -20.32 -25.70 -51.16
N PRO A 58 -20.82 -26.95 -50.97
CA PRO A 58 -20.55 -27.71 -49.74
C PRO A 58 -20.33 -29.22 -49.94
N ALA A 59 -19.40 -29.79 -49.16
CA ALA A 59 -19.33 -31.23 -48.91
C ALA A 59 -19.87 -31.53 -47.51
N ALA A 60 -20.66 -32.59 -47.45
CA ALA A 60 -21.34 -33.10 -46.27
C ALA A 60 -20.42 -33.31 -45.05
N GLN A 61 -20.95 -32.99 -43.87
CA GLN A 61 -20.47 -33.57 -42.62
C GLN A 61 -21.68 -34.08 -41.83
N ARG A 62 -21.87 -35.41 -41.86
CA ARG A 62 -22.54 -36.11 -40.77
C ARG A 62 -21.53 -36.16 -39.63
N SER A 63 -21.89 -35.56 -38.50
CA SER A 63 -21.12 -35.63 -37.28
C SER A 63 -21.83 -36.52 -36.26
N HIS A 64 -21.00 -37.26 -35.55
CA HIS A 64 -21.29 -38.45 -34.78
C HIS A 64 -21.59 -38.10 -33.32
N THR A 65 -22.45 -38.91 -32.70
CA THR A 65 -22.50 -39.32 -31.28
C THR A 65 -22.63 -38.26 -30.15
N PRO A 66 -23.60 -38.41 -29.22
CA PRO A 66 -23.68 -37.59 -28.02
C PRO A 66 -22.71 -38.14 -26.96
N GLY A 67 -21.73 -37.34 -26.57
CA GLY A 67 -20.73 -37.73 -25.57
C GLY A 67 -20.42 -36.58 -24.61
N GLY A 68 -20.66 -36.83 -23.32
CA GLY A 68 -19.98 -36.16 -22.22
C GLY A 68 -20.58 -34.84 -21.75
N ARG A 69 -21.47 -34.90 -20.75
CA ARG A 69 -21.53 -33.82 -19.75
C ARG A 69 -20.20 -33.82 -19.00
N SER A 70 -19.31 -32.92 -19.37
CA SER A 70 -18.25 -32.49 -18.44
C SER A 70 -18.93 -31.72 -17.31
N PRO A 71 -18.83 -32.13 -16.04
CA PRO A 71 -19.20 -31.26 -14.95
C PRO A 71 -18.14 -30.15 -14.92
N SER A 72 -18.48 -28.97 -15.42
CA SER A 72 -17.77 -27.76 -15.02
C SER A 72 -17.85 -27.72 -13.49
N PRO A 73 -16.74 -27.73 -12.74
CA PRO A 73 -16.84 -27.33 -11.35
C PRO A 73 -17.25 -25.87 -11.40
N ARG A 74 -18.51 -25.57 -11.09
CA ARG A 74 -18.80 -24.29 -10.46
C ARG A 74 -17.96 -24.33 -9.20
N GLN A 75 -16.82 -23.65 -9.26
CA GLN A 75 -16.05 -23.32 -8.08
C GLN A 75 -16.99 -22.44 -7.26
N GLU A 76 -17.77 -23.09 -6.40
CA GLU A 76 -18.43 -22.46 -5.28
C GLU A 76 -17.28 -21.79 -4.53
N ASN A 77 -17.12 -20.48 -4.76
CA ASN A 77 -16.03 -19.68 -4.27
C ASN A 77 -16.21 -19.51 -2.76
N ARG A 78 -15.98 -20.59 -2.01
CA ARG A 78 -15.55 -20.46 -0.62
C ARG A 78 -14.17 -19.85 -0.74
N SER A 79 -14.13 -18.51 -0.69
CA SER A 79 -12.88 -17.77 -0.57
C SER A 79 -12.07 -18.47 0.52
N ALA A 80 -10.94 -19.05 0.15
CA ALA A 80 -10.02 -19.59 1.13
C ALA A 80 -9.68 -18.46 2.12
N PRO A 81 -9.56 -18.74 3.43
CA PRO A 81 -9.15 -17.72 4.37
C PRO A 81 -7.80 -17.14 3.93
N PRO A 82 -7.54 -15.84 4.15
CA PRO A 82 -6.28 -15.23 3.79
C PRO A 82 -5.13 -15.93 4.51
N GLN A 83 -4.01 -16.10 3.81
CA GLN A 83 -2.78 -16.54 4.46
C GLN A 83 -2.40 -15.48 5.50
N THR A 84 -2.14 -15.90 6.73
CA THR A 84 -1.74 -14.98 7.81
C THR A 84 -0.25 -15.11 8.09
N GLN A 85 0.45 -13.99 8.13
CA GLN A 85 1.86 -13.88 8.50
C GLN A 85 1.99 -12.93 9.70
N LEU A 86 2.85 -13.29 10.64
CA LEU A 86 3.22 -12.45 11.78
C LEU A 86 4.67 -11.99 11.61
N ILE A 87 4.89 -10.68 11.69
CA ILE A 87 6.20 -10.05 11.78
C ILE A 87 6.38 -9.55 13.22
N PRO A 88 7.26 -10.17 14.01
CA PRO A 88 7.49 -9.75 15.40
C PRO A 88 8.04 -8.32 15.46
N ALA A 89 7.35 -7.45 16.19
CA ALA A 89 7.80 -6.09 16.45
C ALA A 89 7.27 -5.61 17.82
N PRO A 90 8.03 -4.84 18.60
CA PRO A 90 7.48 -4.16 19.78
C PRO A 90 6.45 -3.10 19.34
N THR A 91 5.55 -2.68 20.23
CA THR A 91 4.53 -1.66 19.92
C THR A 91 5.13 -0.43 19.21
N GLY A 92 6.21 0.14 19.76
CA GLY A 92 6.84 1.34 19.22
C GLY A 92 7.57 1.14 17.89
N GLY A 93 7.81 -0.12 17.47
CA GLY A 93 8.42 -0.45 16.17
C GLY A 93 7.46 -1.13 15.20
N ALA A 94 6.19 -1.26 15.56
CA ALA A 94 5.19 -1.93 14.73
C ALA A 94 4.88 -1.18 13.43
N LEU A 95 5.00 0.16 13.46
CA LEU A 95 4.81 1.01 12.29
C LEU A 95 5.96 0.82 11.28
N ASP A 96 7.20 0.97 11.74
CA ASP A 96 8.39 0.74 10.90
C ASP A 96 8.37 -0.67 10.29
N ALA A 97 8.01 -1.69 11.08
CA ALA A 97 7.89 -3.05 10.57
C ALA A 97 6.77 -3.23 9.54
N ALA A 98 5.70 -2.42 9.60
CA ALA A 98 4.66 -2.42 8.58
C ALA A 98 5.14 -1.74 7.29
N ASP A 99 5.87 -0.64 7.39
CA ASP A 99 6.43 0.07 6.22
C ASP A 99 7.45 -0.81 5.48
N GLU A 100 8.35 -1.47 6.21
CA GLU A 100 9.28 -2.45 5.63
C GLU A 100 8.54 -3.63 4.96
N ALA A 101 7.41 -4.07 5.53
CA ALA A 101 6.58 -5.11 4.93
C ALA A 101 5.90 -4.63 3.63
N VAL A 102 5.47 -3.37 3.58
CA VAL A 102 4.94 -2.74 2.38
C VAL A 102 6.02 -2.66 1.31
N ASP A 103 7.22 -2.22 1.65
CA ASP A 103 8.36 -2.15 0.71
C ASP A 103 8.66 -3.52 0.09
N VAL A 104 8.74 -4.57 0.91
CA VAL A 104 8.93 -5.94 0.40
C VAL A 104 7.80 -6.38 -0.54
N LEU A 105 6.54 -6.04 -0.23
CA LEU A 105 5.41 -6.35 -1.09
C LEU A 105 5.52 -5.64 -2.45
N LEU A 106 5.86 -4.35 -2.44
CA LEU A 106 6.03 -3.55 -3.65
C LEU A 106 7.21 -4.07 -4.50
N ASP A 107 8.35 -4.36 -3.88
CA ASP A 107 9.52 -4.95 -4.54
C ASP A 107 9.23 -6.31 -5.15
N SER A 108 8.32 -7.09 -4.54
CA SER A 108 7.84 -8.36 -5.09
C SER A 108 6.85 -8.20 -6.26
N GLY A 109 6.49 -6.97 -6.62
CA GLY A 109 5.60 -6.64 -7.74
C GLY A 109 4.12 -6.59 -7.36
N ARG A 110 3.77 -6.49 -6.07
CA ARG A 110 2.36 -6.23 -5.69
C ARG A 110 1.96 -4.83 -6.12
N ALA A 111 0.75 -4.70 -6.67
CA ALA A 111 0.22 -3.39 -7.01
C ALA A 111 -0.04 -2.58 -5.72
N PRO A 112 0.36 -1.29 -5.65
CA PRO A 112 0.10 -0.44 -4.49
C PRO A 112 -1.38 -0.41 -4.08
N GLY A 113 -2.28 -0.29 -5.06
CA GLY A 113 -3.74 -0.32 -4.89
C GLY A 113 -4.32 -1.61 -4.29
N ASP A 114 -3.52 -2.67 -4.20
CA ASP A 114 -3.89 -3.94 -3.58
C ASP A 114 -3.55 -4.01 -2.09
N ILE A 115 -2.85 -3.01 -1.54
CA ILE A 115 -2.32 -3.02 -0.17
C ILE A 115 -3.08 -2.00 0.69
N LEU A 116 -3.60 -2.46 1.83
CA LEU A 116 -4.19 -1.64 2.88
C LEU A 116 -3.34 -1.78 4.14
N VAL A 117 -2.95 -0.68 4.75
CA VAL A 117 -2.25 -0.66 6.04
C VAL A 117 -3.20 -0.12 7.10
N LEU A 118 -3.33 -0.85 8.21
CA LEU A 118 -4.14 -0.48 9.36
C LEU A 118 -3.26 -0.26 10.59
N THR A 119 -3.43 0.87 11.28
CA THR A 119 -2.78 1.11 12.58
C THR A 119 -3.78 0.96 13.72
N THR A 120 -3.38 0.31 14.82
CA THR A 120 -4.27 0.09 15.99
C THR A 120 -4.19 1.21 17.03
N GLY A 121 -3.12 1.99 17.03
CA GLY A 121 -2.89 3.13 17.92
C GLY A 121 -2.85 4.44 17.13
N GLU A 122 -1.72 5.16 17.22
CA GLU A 122 -1.52 6.39 16.46
C GLU A 122 -1.66 6.15 14.96
N GLN A 123 -2.20 7.14 14.25
CA GLN A 123 -2.35 7.06 12.80
C GLN A 123 -0.98 7.13 12.11
N HIS A 124 -0.83 6.41 11.00
CA HIS A 124 0.38 6.51 10.18
C HIS A 124 0.62 7.97 9.71
N PRO A 125 1.87 8.50 9.77
CA PRO A 125 2.18 9.89 9.43
C PRO A 125 1.71 10.33 8.04
N TRP A 126 1.80 9.43 7.05
CA TRP A 126 1.26 9.69 5.71
C TRP A 126 -0.25 9.97 5.74
N ALA A 127 -1.04 9.13 6.42
CA ALA A 127 -2.49 9.32 6.47
C ALA A 127 -2.88 10.56 7.27
N ALA A 128 -2.14 10.88 8.33
CA ALA A 128 -2.32 12.13 9.07
C ALA A 128 -2.05 13.35 8.17
N HIS A 129 -1.03 13.29 7.32
CA HIS A 129 -0.73 14.34 6.35
C HIS A 129 -1.83 14.46 5.29
N GLU A 130 -2.27 13.37 4.67
CA GLU A 130 -3.31 13.39 3.63
C GLU A 130 -4.64 13.91 4.18
N LEU A 131 -5.04 13.50 5.39
CA LEU A 131 -6.25 14.01 6.04
C LEU A 131 -6.19 15.52 6.29
N SER A 132 -5.00 16.11 6.45
CA SER A 132 -4.85 17.56 6.61
C SER A 132 -5.28 18.35 5.36
N PHE A 133 -5.30 17.71 4.19
CA PHE A 133 -5.84 18.28 2.95
C PHE A 133 -7.35 18.07 2.77
N GLY A 134 -7.98 17.31 3.67
CA GLY A 134 -9.43 17.13 3.73
C GLY A 134 -9.87 15.69 3.53
N GLU A 135 -10.87 15.29 4.34
CA GLU A 135 -11.35 13.92 4.41
C GLU A 135 -11.90 13.38 3.07
N ALA A 136 -12.58 14.23 2.30
CA ALA A 136 -13.15 13.84 1.02
C ALA A 136 -12.06 13.49 -0.01
N ALA A 137 -10.98 14.27 -0.07
CA ALA A 137 -9.86 14.00 -0.96
C ALA A 137 -9.11 12.73 -0.54
N TYR A 138 -8.88 12.57 0.78
CA TYR A 138 -8.27 11.37 1.35
C TYR A 138 -9.03 10.08 1.00
N TRP A 139 -10.36 10.06 1.18
CA TRP A 139 -11.15 8.87 0.81
C TRP A 139 -11.28 8.67 -0.70
N ALA A 140 -11.19 9.73 -1.51
CA ALA A 140 -11.14 9.58 -2.96
C ALA A 140 -9.88 8.81 -3.41
N GLN A 141 -8.75 8.94 -2.71
CA GLN A 141 -7.54 8.15 -2.97
C GLN A 141 -7.77 6.65 -2.69
N HIS A 142 -8.52 6.32 -1.64
CA HIS A 142 -8.92 4.94 -1.35
C HIS A 142 -9.70 4.32 -2.51
N ASP A 143 -10.62 5.08 -3.10
CA ASP A 143 -11.48 4.63 -4.19
C ASP A 143 -10.75 4.56 -5.54
N ALA A 144 -9.78 5.45 -5.77
CA ALA A 144 -8.97 5.48 -6.98
C ALA A 144 -8.07 4.24 -7.12
N ARG A 145 -7.60 3.66 -6.01
CA ARG A 145 -6.73 2.46 -5.99
C ARG A 145 -5.40 2.63 -6.75
N ASP A 146 -4.91 3.86 -6.84
CA ASP A 146 -3.62 4.13 -7.48
C ASP A 146 -2.42 3.89 -6.54
N ASP A 147 -2.63 3.93 -5.22
CA ASP A 147 -1.57 3.82 -4.21
C ASP A 147 -1.95 2.91 -3.00
N VAL A 148 -0.95 2.62 -2.17
CA VAL A 148 -1.12 2.01 -0.84
C VAL A 148 -1.99 2.94 0.00
N PHE A 149 -3.01 2.37 0.64
CA PHE A 149 -3.89 3.15 1.50
C PHE A 149 -3.62 2.84 2.97
N TYR A 150 -3.45 3.89 3.76
CA TYR A 150 -3.18 3.80 5.20
C TYR A 150 -4.37 4.35 5.96
N ALA A 151 -4.88 3.61 6.95
CA ALA A 151 -6.02 4.03 7.76
C ALA A 151 -5.86 3.59 9.22
N ALA A 152 -6.49 4.32 10.14
CA ALA A 152 -6.62 3.86 11.52
C ALA A 152 -7.68 2.75 11.61
N ALA A 153 -7.46 1.78 12.49
CA ALA A 153 -8.40 0.68 12.74
C ALA A 153 -9.81 1.18 13.13
N ALA A 154 -9.90 2.34 13.77
CA ALA A 154 -11.17 2.96 14.17
C ALA A 154 -12.11 3.28 12.99
N VAL A 155 -11.57 3.51 11.79
CA VAL A 155 -12.34 3.82 10.58
C VAL A 155 -12.25 2.72 9.52
N ALA A 156 -11.70 1.56 9.90
CA ALA A 156 -11.45 0.46 8.96
C ALA A 156 -12.72 -0.01 8.25
N GLU A 157 -13.89 0.02 8.90
CA GLU A 157 -15.16 -0.41 8.30
C GLU A 157 -15.54 0.34 7.01
N ARG A 158 -15.02 1.55 6.81
CA ARG A 158 -15.22 2.34 5.59
C ARG A 158 -14.31 1.91 4.44
N ALA A 159 -13.19 1.24 4.75
CA ALA A 159 -12.27 0.74 3.73
C ALA A 159 -12.86 -0.49 3.01
N ALA A 160 -12.69 -0.52 1.69
CA ALA A 160 -13.07 -1.65 0.87
C ALA A 160 -12.03 -2.76 0.94
N ALA A 161 -12.46 -4.00 0.63
CA ALA A 161 -11.58 -5.17 0.60
C ALA A 161 -10.35 -4.95 -0.30
N ARG A 162 -9.21 -5.50 0.13
CA ARG A 162 -7.94 -5.44 -0.60
C ARG A 162 -7.29 -6.83 -0.60
N PRO A 163 -6.58 -7.23 -1.67
CA PRO A 163 -5.87 -8.51 -1.67
C PRO A 163 -4.87 -8.66 -0.51
N VAL A 164 -4.25 -7.56 -0.06
CA VAL A 164 -3.35 -7.53 1.09
C VAL A 164 -3.82 -6.54 2.13
N VAL A 165 -3.81 -6.98 3.39
CA VAL A 165 -3.95 -6.09 4.55
C VAL A 165 -2.74 -6.28 5.47
N VAL A 166 -2.08 -5.18 5.81
CA VAL A 166 -1.00 -5.11 6.80
C VAL A 166 -1.56 -4.42 8.05
N VAL A 167 -1.36 -4.98 9.23
CA VAL A 167 -1.83 -4.42 10.51
C VAL A 167 -0.63 -4.10 11.39
N ALA A 168 -0.38 -2.82 11.65
CA ALA A 168 0.60 -2.34 12.61
C ALA A 168 -0.05 -2.26 14.01
N VAL A 169 0.41 -3.09 14.93
CA VAL A 169 -0.09 -3.16 16.31
C VAL A 169 0.65 -2.14 17.20
N ASN A 170 0.42 -0.86 16.91
CA ASN A 170 1.09 0.26 17.57
C ASN A 170 0.28 0.90 18.72
N GLY A 171 -0.89 0.35 19.06
CA GLY A 171 -1.67 0.75 20.23
C GLY A 171 -1.35 -0.07 21.48
N GLU A 172 -1.44 0.55 22.66
CA GLU A 172 -1.24 -0.10 23.98
C GLU A 172 -2.46 0.06 24.88
N GLY A 173 -2.48 -0.70 25.97
CA GLY A 173 -3.57 -0.70 26.93
C GLY A 173 -4.89 -1.23 26.37
N ALA A 174 -5.97 -1.05 27.14
CA ALA A 174 -7.29 -1.58 26.79
C ALA A 174 -7.81 -1.05 25.45
N GLU A 175 -7.60 0.25 25.17
CA GLU A 175 -8.03 0.86 23.90
C GLU A 175 -7.26 0.27 22.70
N GLY A 176 -5.95 0.05 22.87
CA GLY A 176 -5.11 -0.60 21.87
C GLY A 176 -5.49 -2.07 21.63
N ASP A 177 -5.87 -2.79 22.69
CA ASP A 177 -6.33 -4.18 22.58
C ASP A 177 -7.71 -4.26 21.90
N ASP A 178 -8.64 -3.35 22.20
CA ASP A 178 -9.93 -3.25 21.50
C ASP A 178 -9.75 -2.89 20.02
N ALA A 179 -8.82 -1.98 19.72
CA ALA A 179 -8.47 -1.64 18.35
C ALA A 179 -7.80 -2.81 17.62
N LEU A 180 -6.94 -3.58 18.28
CA LEU A 180 -6.35 -4.80 17.74
C LEU A 180 -7.40 -5.85 17.40
N ASN A 181 -8.35 -6.11 18.30
CA ASN A 181 -9.46 -7.03 18.05
C ASN A 181 -10.27 -6.62 16.82
N ARG A 182 -10.65 -5.34 16.73
CA ARG A 182 -11.38 -4.79 15.57
C ARG A 182 -10.56 -4.88 14.28
N ALA A 183 -9.29 -4.48 14.32
CA ALA A 183 -8.40 -4.52 13.16
C ALA A 183 -8.24 -5.95 12.63
N LEU A 184 -8.00 -6.94 13.51
CA LEU A 184 -7.84 -8.33 13.11
C LEU A 184 -9.14 -8.95 12.58
N ALA A 185 -10.29 -8.65 13.20
CA ALA A 185 -11.59 -9.10 12.71
C ALA A 185 -11.87 -8.54 11.31
N PHE A 186 -11.67 -7.24 11.12
CA PHE A 186 -11.82 -6.59 9.83
C PHE A 186 -10.85 -7.16 8.79
N ALA A 187 -9.56 -7.25 9.12
CA ALA A 187 -8.52 -7.69 8.20
C ALA A 187 -8.74 -9.14 7.75
N LYS A 188 -9.15 -10.05 8.65
CA LYS A 188 -9.53 -11.43 8.29
C LYS A 188 -10.71 -11.49 7.32
N ALA A 189 -11.67 -10.58 7.44
CA ALA A 189 -12.86 -10.54 6.59
C ALA A 189 -12.62 -9.85 5.23
N ARG A 190 -11.60 -8.99 5.14
CA ARG A 190 -11.40 -8.08 3.99
C ARG A 190 -10.10 -8.33 3.22
N ALA A 191 -9.14 -9.05 3.80
CA ALA A 191 -7.97 -9.51 3.08
C ALA A 191 -8.35 -10.63 2.11
N GLY A 192 -8.16 -10.38 0.81
CA GLY A 192 -8.50 -11.35 -0.23
C GLY A 192 -7.50 -12.50 -0.37
N ALA A 193 -6.24 -12.29 0.04
CA ALA A 193 -5.18 -13.28 -0.13
C ALA A 193 -4.20 -13.33 1.05
N LEU A 194 -3.77 -12.18 1.57
CA LEU A 194 -2.71 -12.10 2.57
C LEU A 194 -3.05 -11.09 3.68
N LEU A 195 -2.89 -11.53 4.92
CA LEU A 195 -2.91 -10.71 6.13
C LEU A 195 -1.52 -10.75 6.75
N ILE A 196 -0.86 -9.60 6.87
CA ILE A 196 0.39 -9.44 7.61
C ILE A 196 0.09 -8.67 8.90
N VAL A 197 0.54 -9.18 10.04
CA VAL A 197 0.41 -8.50 11.34
C VAL A 197 1.81 -8.17 11.84
N CYS A 198 2.09 -6.89 12.07
CA CYS A 198 3.35 -6.39 12.60
C CYS A 198 3.14 -5.99 14.06
N GLY A 199 3.67 -6.76 15.01
CA GLY A 199 3.39 -6.52 16.42
C GLY A 199 3.88 -7.60 17.36
N ASP A 200 3.60 -7.42 18.66
CA ASP A 200 4.04 -8.33 19.70
C ASP A 200 3.36 -9.71 19.52
N PRO A 201 4.15 -10.80 19.35
CA PRO A 201 3.57 -12.12 19.12
C PRO A 201 2.66 -12.62 20.22
N GLN A 202 2.91 -12.25 21.48
CA GLN A 202 2.07 -12.72 22.59
C GLN A 202 0.70 -12.03 22.54
N ARG A 203 0.67 -10.71 22.34
CA ARG A 203 -0.56 -9.93 22.19
C ARG A 203 -1.38 -10.38 20.98
N VAL A 204 -0.73 -10.54 19.83
CA VAL A 204 -1.42 -10.98 18.59
C VAL A 204 -1.98 -12.39 18.75
N ASN A 205 -1.20 -13.34 19.28
CA ASN A 205 -1.65 -14.71 19.46
C ASN A 205 -2.74 -14.85 20.52
N ALA A 206 -2.75 -14.01 21.55
CA ALA A 206 -3.83 -13.98 22.53
C ALA A 206 -5.18 -13.66 21.85
N VAL A 207 -5.21 -12.68 20.95
CA VAL A 207 -6.42 -12.33 20.18
C VAL A 207 -6.77 -13.39 19.14
N LEU A 208 -5.78 -13.92 18.41
CA LEU A 208 -6.02 -14.96 17.42
C LEU A 208 -6.51 -16.28 18.04
N GLY A 209 -6.02 -16.63 19.23
CA GLY A 209 -6.39 -17.84 19.97
C GLY A 209 -7.67 -17.72 20.77
N ALA A 210 -8.09 -16.51 21.15
CA ALA A 210 -9.39 -16.26 21.79
C ALA A 210 -10.59 -16.39 20.81
N ALA A 211 -10.32 -16.46 19.51
CA ALA A 211 -11.33 -16.57 18.46
C ALA A 211 -11.59 -18.02 17.99
N VAL A 212 -11.05 -19.03 18.68
CA VAL A 212 -11.22 -20.48 18.40
C VAL A 212 -12.16 -21.12 19.41
#